data_AF-A0A366H1C0-F1
#
_entry.id   AF-A0A366H1C0-F1
#
_cell.length_a   1.000
_cell.length_b   1.000
_cell.length_c   1.000
_cell.angle_alpha   90.00
_cell.angle_beta   90.00
_cell.angle_gamma   90.00
#
_symmetry.space_group_name_H-M   'P 1'
#
loop_
_entity.id
_entity.type
_entity.pdbx_description
1 polymer ?
#
loop_
_entity_poly.entity_id
_entity_poly.type
_entity_poly.pdbx_seq_one_letter_code
_entity_poly.pdbx_strand_id
1 'polypeptide(L)'
;MTKPIMHVPLFPLNSIVLPRGRIPLQLFEPRYIDMLSRCLKEDRGFVVVLLRDGEETSPVARFYDIGTYVRIIDFQQLESGLLGITVEGESKVSVVRSWQQDDGLNVGDVECLLEETWSEVPERYIELPSVLQALSRHPVIRDLAMEVDYEDARDVGWRLTELLPLDKQEKQRLVELQDPLERLSRLQGLLEALEEG
;
A
#
# COMPACT_ATOMS: atom_id res chain seq x y z
N MET A 1 -22.03 13.14 1.40
CA MET A 1 -22.53 11.83 0.93
C MET A 1 -21.53 10.80 1.43
N THR A 2 -21.96 9.84 2.25
CA THR A 2 -21.10 8.74 2.71
C THR A 2 -20.83 7.81 1.51
N LYS A 3 -19.56 7.43 1.30
CA LYS A 3 -19.20 6.46 0.25
C LYS A 3 -19.79 5.09 0.63
N PRO A 4 -20.12 4.23 -0.34
CA PRO A 4 -20.69 2.92 -0.06
C PRO A 4 -19.71 2.05 0.74
N ILE A 5 -20.23 1.32 1.74
CA ILE A 5 -19.47 0.30 2.47
C ILE A 5 -19.28 -0.92 1.55
N MET A 6 -18.05 -1.39 1.45
CA MET A 6 -17.68 -2.57 0.66
C MET A 6 -17.26 -3.71 1.59
N HIS A 7 -17.73 -4.93 1.31
CA HIS A 7 -17.29 -6.13 2.00
C HIS A 7 -16.14 -6.78 1.22
N VAL A 8 -14.96 -6.85 1.82
CA VAL A 8 -13.72 -7.22 1.11
C VAL A 8 -12.79 -8.06 1.98
N PRO A 9 -11.95 -8.91 1.37
CA PRO A 9 -10.83 -9.54 2.08
C PRO A 9 -9.81 -8.49 2.54
N LEU A 10 -9.22 -8.74 3.70
CA LEU A 10 -8.12 -7.96 4.26
C LEU A 10 -6.86 -8.81 4.23
N PHE A 11 -5.79 -8.25 3.69
CA PHE A 11 -4.47 -8.87 3.61
C PHE A 11 -3.48 -8.08 4.46
N PRO A 12 -3.20 -8.54 5.69
CA PRO A 12 -2.20 -7.92 6.55
C PRO A 12 -0.77 -8.19 6.04
N LEU A 13 0.01 -7.14 5.82
CA LEU A 13 1.41 -7.21 5.37
C LEU A 13 2.33 -6.38 6.27
N ASN A 14 3.63 -6.63 6.18
CA ASN A 14 4.67 -5.76 6.77
C ASN A 14 5.01 -4.53 5.92
N SER A 15 4.48 -4.47 4.70
CA SER A 15 4.65 -3.38 3.75
C SER A 15 3.32 -2.69 3.49
N ILE A 16 3.40 -1.48 2.92
CA ILE A 16 2.25 -0.74 2.44
C ILE A 16 2.28 -0.67 0.92
N VAL A 17 1.12 -0.38 0.36
CA VAL A 17 0.97 0.12 -1.00
C VAL A 17 -0.05 1.25 -0.94
N LEU A 18 0.17 2.29 -1.74
CA LEU A 18 -0.66 3.47 -1.89
C LEU A 18 -1.18 3.52 -3.34
N PRO A 19 -2.14 4.41 -3.65
CA PRO A 19 -2.68 4.50 -5.01
C PRO A 19 -1.57 4.58 -6.08
N ARG A 20 -1.79 3.89 -7.21
CA ARG A 20 -0.84 3.70 -8.33
C ARG A 20 0.44 2.92 -7.99
N GLY A 21 0.61 2.51 -6.73
CA GLY A 21 1.78 1.77 -6.25
C GLY A 21 1.62 0.30 -6.56
N ARG A 22 2.74 -0.39 -6.74
CA ARG A 22 2.74 -1.82 -7.05
C ARG A 22 3.55 -2.60 -6.04
N ILE A 23 3.02 -3.75 -5.66
CA ILE A 23 3.72 -4.70 -4.80
C ILE A 23 3.62 -6.12 -5.38
N PRO A 24 4.75 -6.82 -5.58
CA PRO A 24 4.76 -8.22 -5.93
C PRO A 24 4.57 -9.04 -4.65
N LEU A 25 3.66 -10.01 -4.69
CA LEU A 25 3.35 -10.89 -3.57
C LEU A 25 3.53 -12.34 -4.00
N GLN A 26 4.00 -13.17 -3.05
CA GLN A 26 4.07 -14.62 -3.23
C GLN A 26 3.07 -15.27 -2.28
N LEU A 27 2.12 -16.02 -2.83
CA LEU A 27 1.08 -16.67 -2.05
C LEU A 27 1.42 -18.13 -1.85
N PHE A 28 1.48 -18.56 -0.59
CA PHE A 28 1.73 -19.94 -0.21
C PHE A 28 0.62 -20.51 0.70
N GLU A 29 -0.13 -19.68 1.40
CA GLU A 29 -1.22 -20.15 2.26
C GLU A 29 -2.51 -20.42 1.45
N PRO A 30 -3.18 -21.57 1.64
CA PRO A 30 -4.40 -21.93 0.90
C PRO A 30 -5.50 -20.86 0.95
N ARG A 31 -5.73 -20.25 2.12
CA ARG A 31 -6.74 -19.19 2.30
C ARG A 31 -6.57 -18.01 1.34
N TYR A 32 -5.32 -17.62 1.05
CA TYR A 32 -5.04 -16.50 0.15
C TYR A 32 -5.11 -16.92 -1.32
N ILE A 33 -4.81 -18.18 -1.65
CA ILE A 33 -5.01 -18.73 -3.00
C ILE A 33 -6.51 -18.81 -3.34
N ASP A 34 -7.33 -19.23 -2.38
CA ASP A 34 -8.79 -19.26 -2.53
C ASP A 34 -9.37 -17.85 -2.63
N MET A 35 -8.90 -16.92 -1.79
CA MET A 35 -9.25 -15.50 -1.87
C MET A 35 -8.93 -14.94 -3.26
N LEU A 36 -7.71 -15.15 -3.77
CA LEU A 36 -7.30 -14.68 -5.09
C LEU A 36 -8.20 -15.24 -6.20
N SER A 37 -8.52 -16.53 -6.13
CA SER A 37 -9.40 -17.20 -7.09
C SER A 37 -10.80 -16.57 -7.12
N ARG A 38 -11.31 -16.11 -5.97
CA ARG A 38 -12.59 -15.38 -5.89
C ARG A 38 -12.46 -13.96 -6.46
N CYS A 39 -11.41 -13.23 -6.08
CA CYS A 39 -11.10 -11.89 -6.59
C CYS A 39 -11.05 -11.85 -8.12
N LEU A 40 -10.33 -12.80 -8.74
CA LEU A 40 -10.22 -12.90 -10.20
C LEU A 40 -11.55 -13.28 -10.88
N LYS A 41 -12.35 -14.17 -10.29
CA LYS A 41 -13.65 -14.59 -10.86
C LYS A 41 -14.71 -13.50 -10.79
N GLU A 42 -14.69 -12.70 -9.73
CA GLU A 42 -15.69 -11.65 -9.48
C GLU A 42 -15.27 -10.28 -10.00
N ASP A 43 -14.07 -10.16 -10.58
CA ASP A 43 -13.43 -8.89 -10.95
C ASP A 43 -13.44 -7.89 -9.78
N ARG A 44 -12.92 -8.36 -8.64
CA ARG A 44 -12.82 -7.61 -7.38
C ARG A 44 -11.40 -7.65 -6.84
N GLY A 45 -11.03 -6.57 -6.18
CA GLY A 45 -9.81 -6.45 -5.39
C GLY A 45 -9.97 -6.88 -3.93
N PHE A 46 -8.91 -6.65 -3.17
CA PHE A 46 -8.86 -6.82 -1.71
C PHE A 46 -8.17 -5.61 -1.08
N VAL A 47 -8.07 -5.55 0.25
CA VAL A 47 -7.41 -4.44 0.94
C VAL A 47 -6.11 -4.90 1.56
N VAL A 48 -5.02 -4.23 1.25
CA VAL A 48 -3.75 -4.36 1.95
C VAL A 48 -3.78 -3.47 3.19
N VAL A 49 -3.50 -4.05 4.36
CA VAL A 49 -3.42 -3.34 5.64
C VAL A 49 -2.05 -3.57 6.28
N LEU A 50 -1.47 -2.54 6.89
CA LEU A 50 -0.18 -2.65 7.55
C LEU A 50 -0.34 -3.29 8.93
N LEU A 51 0.48 -4.31 9.23
CA LEU A 51 0.54 -4.91 10.57
C LEU A 51 1.08 -3.91 11.61
N ARG A 52 0.41 -3.81 12.77
CA ARG A 52 0.91 -3.07 13.95
C ARG A 52 2.03 -3.85 14.63
N ASP A 53 1.74 -5.08 15.02
CA ASP A 53 2.64 -6.00 15.71
C ASP A 53 2.47 -7.42 15.16
N GLY A 54 3.55 -8.22 15.18
CA GLY A 54 3.53 -9.64 14.81
C GLY A 54 3.94 -9.97 13.37
N GLU A 55 4.00 -11.27 13.07
CA GLU A 55 4.29 -11.83 11.75
C GLU A 55 3.02 -11.93 10.90
N GLU A 56 3.16 -11.95 9.57
CA GLU A 56 2.06 -12.06 8.59
C GLU A 56 1.24 -13.36 8.74
N THR A 57 1.81 -14.35 9.42
CA THR A 57 1.25 -15.68 9.67
C THR A 57 0.52 -15.80 11.03
N SER A 58 0.47 -14.72 11.83
CA SER A 58 -0.15 -14.75 13.16
C SER A 58 -1.67 -15.02 13.08
N PRO A 59 -2.24 -15.88 13.96
CA PRO A 59 -3.66 -16.18 13.98
C PRO A 59 -4.53 -14.98 14.37
N VAL A 60 -3.97 -13.99 15.06
CA VAL A 60 -4.64 -12.71 15.35
C VAL A 60 -3.77 -11.59 14.81
N ALA A 61 -4.08 -11.16 13.58
CA ALA A 61 -3.40 -10.04 12.96
C ALA A 61 -3.92 -8.73 13.57
N ARG A 62 -3.04 -7.97 14.22
CA ARG A 62 -3.32 -6.59 14.60
C ARG A 62 -2.77 -5.70 13.51
N PHE A 63 -3.65 -5.00 12.80
CA PHE A 63 -3.29 -4.09 11.71
C PHE A 63 -3.87 -2.70 11.96
N TYR A 64 -3.41 -1.73 11.19
CA TYR A 64 -3.95 -0.38 11.21
C TYR A 64 -5.24 -0.27 10.41
N ASP A 65 -6.08 0.70 10.79
CA ASP A 65 -7.44 0.81 10.27
C ASP A 65 -7.50 1.50 8.91
N ILE A 66 -6.42 2.19 8.48
CA ILE A 66 -6.29 2.70 7.11
C ILE A 66 -5.39 1.77 6.30
N GLY A 67 -5.92 1.31 5.18
CA GLY A 67 -5.21 0.50 4.19
C GLY A 67 -5.49 0.99 2.78
N THR A 68 -5.13 0.16 1.80
CA THR A 68 -5.32 0.47 0.39
C THR A 68 -6.05 -0.67 -0.29
N TYR A 69 -7.13 -0.35 -0.99
CA TYR A 69 -7.79 -1.28 -1.89
C TYR A 69 -6.92 -1.47 -3.13
N VAL A 70 -6.65 -2.73 -3.49
CA VAL A 70 -5.74 -3.12 -4.57
C VAL A 70 -6.41 -4.02 -5.59
N ARG A 71 -6.00 -3.93 -6.85
CA ARG A 71 -6.35 -4.86 -7.92
C ARG A 71 -5.18 -5.76 -8.26
N ILE A 72 -5.46 -6.98 -8.66
CA ILE A 72 -4.46 -7.87 -9.25
C ILE A 72 -4.28 -7.44 -10.70
N ILE A 73 -3.07 -7.03 -11.06
CA ILE A 73 -2.74 -6.58 -12.42
C ILE A 73 -1.91 -7.61 -13.19
N ASP A 74 -1.28 -8.54 -12.49
CA ASP A 74 -0.50 -9.62 -13.07
C ASP A 74 -0.47 -10.84 -12.15
N PHE A 75 -0.35 -12.02 -12.74
CA PHE A 75 -0.14 -13.27 -12.01
C PHE A 75 0.72 -14.23 -12.82
N GLN A 76 1.61 -14.94 -12.14
CA GLN A 76 2.53 -15.88 -12.76
C GLN A 76 2.82 -17.05 -11.84
N GLN A 77 3.04 -18.22 -12.41
CA GLN A 77 3.63 -19.33 -11.67
C GLN A 77 5.15 -19.09 -11.56
N LEU A 78 5.65 -19.05 -10.33
CA LEU A 78 7.08 -18.85 -10.07
C LEU A 78 7.84 -20.15 -10.27
N GLU A 79 9.16 -20.04 -10.48
CA GLU A 79 10.05 -21.21 -10.57
C GLU A 79 10.00 -22.10 -9.33
N SER A 80 9.67 -21.52 -8.16
CA SER A 80 9.45 -22.24 -6.91
C SER A 80 8.18 -23.12 -6.91
N GLY A 81 7.34 -23.01 -7.94
CA GLY A 81 6.02 -23.63 -8.03
C GLY A 81 4.91 -22.85 -7.31
N LEU A 82 5.26 -21.81 -6.54
CA LEU A 82 4.30 -20.92 -5.87
C LEU A 82 3.65 -19.95 -6.86
N LEU A 83 2.49 -19.42 -6.47
CA LEU A 83 1.79 -18.40 -7.24
C LEU A 83 2.32 -17.01 -6.86
N GLY A 84 2.90 -16.31 -7.83
CA GLY A 84 3.27 -14.91 -7.73
C GLY A 84 2.17 -14.03 -8.31
N ILE A 85 1.88 -12.91 -7.67
CA ILE A 85 0.96 -11.89 -8.19
C ILE A 85 1.61 -10.52 -8.08
N THR A 86 1.21 -9.60 -8.94
CA THR A 86 1.45 -8.17 -8.74
C THR A 86 0.12 -7.49 -8.52
N VAL A 87 0.04 -6.71 -7.45
CA VAL A 87 -1.14 -5.89 -7.17
C VAL A 87 -0.82 -4.41 -7.28
N GLU A 88 -1.80 -3.63 -7.73
CA GLU A 88 -1.72 -2.18 -7.84
C GLU A 88 -2.75 -1.52 -6.92
N GLY A 89 -2.34 -0.48 -6.20
CA GLY A 89 -3.23 0.30 -5.34
C GLY A 89 -4.20 1.18 -6.14
N GLU A 90 -5.48 1.15 -5.82
CA GLU A 90 -6.49 2.02 -6.41
C GLU A 90 -6.86 3.19 -5.49
N SER A 91 -7.21 2.90 -4.24
CA SER A 91 -7.70 3.92 -3.31
C SER A 91 -7.40 3.58 -1.87
N LYS A 92 -7.18 4.62 -1.05
CA LYS A 92 -7.11 4.44 0.40
C LYS A 92 -8.49 4.16 0.95
N VAL A 93 -8.57 3.28 1.94
CA VAL A 93 -9.82 2.88 2.59
C VAL A 93 -9.66 2.90 4.10
N SER A 94 -10.77 3.12 4.81
CA SER A 94 -10.88 2.89 6.24
C SER A 94 -11.61 1.57 6.49
N VAL A 95 -11.03 0.72 7.33
CA VAL A 95 -11.64 -0.50 7.84
C VAL A 95 -12.57 -0.12 8.99
N VAL A 96 -13.87 -0.19 8.76
CA VAL A 96 -14.91 0.14 9.75
C VAL A 96 -15.10 -1.02 10.73
N ARG A 97 -14.97 -2.25 10.21
CA ARG A 97 -15.09 -3.48 10.98
C ARG A 97 -14.27 -4.57 10.33
N SER A 98 -13.64 -5.42 11.13
CA SER A 98 -12.95 -6.63 10.67
C SER A 98 -13.32 -7.84 11.52
N TRP A 99 -13.23 -9.01 10.90
CA TRP A 99 -13.33 -10.31 11.56
C TRP A 99 -12.58 -11.36 10.77
N GLN A 100 -12.41 -12.54 11.36
CA GLN A 100 -11.76 -13.68 10.73
C GLN A 100 -12.82 -14.73 10.38
N GLN A 101 -12.73 -15.29 9.17
CA GLN A 101 -13.55 -16.43 8.73
C GLN A 101 -13.00 -17.75 9.32
N ASP A 102 -13.78 -18.82 9.22
CA ASP A 102 -13.41 -20.15 9.76
C ASP A 102 -12.13 -20.73 9.15
N ASP A 103 -11.78 -20.33 7.93
CA ASP A 103 -10.54 -20.70 7.21
C ASP A 103 -9.34 -19.81 7.59
N GLY A 104 -9.53 -18.87 8.52
CA GLY A 104 -8.51 -17.93 8.97
C GLY A 104 -8.38 -16.68 8.10
N LEU A 105 -9.14 -16.52 7.01
CA LEU A 105 -9.07 -15.33 6.18
C LEU A 105 -9.63 -14.11 6.94
N ASN A 106 -8.87 -13.02 6.98
CA ASN A 106 -9.37 -11.76 7.51
C ASN A 106 -10.26 -11.10 6.46
N VAL A 107 -11.43 -10.63 6.87
CA VAL A 107 -12.38 -9.91 6.02
C VAL A 107 -12.90 -8.69 6.79
N GLY A 108 -13.42 -7.71 6.07
CA GLY A 108 -13.94 -6.52 6.72
C GLY A 108 -14.90 -5.71 5.86
N ASP A 109 -15.56 -4.80 6.54
CA ASP A 109 -16.36 -3.74 5.95
C ASP A 109 -15.48 -2.50 5.85
N VAL A 110 -15.33 -1.96 4.65
CA VAL A 110 -14.45 -0.83 4.37
C VAL A 110 -15.17 0.30 3.67
N GLU A 111 -14.74 1.53 3.94
CA GLU A 111 -15.17 2.73 3.25
C GLU A 111 -13.99 3.36 2.50
N CYS A 112 -14.18 3.68 1.22
CA CYS A 112 -13.17 4.46 0.51
C CYS A 112 -13.00 5.83 1.16
N LEU A 113 -11.76 6.25 1.34
CA LEU A 113 -11.48 7.64 1.68
C LEU A 113 -11.70 8.55 0.48
N LEU A 114 -11.77 9.86 0.71
CA LEU A 114 -11.78 10.82 -0.39
C LEU A 114 -10.46 10.74 -1.17
N GLU A 115 -10.56 10.98 -2.48
CA GLU A 115 -9.39 11.06 -3.33
C GLU A 115 -8.63 12.34 -3.02
N GLU A 116 -7.31 12.21 -2.92
CA GLU A 116 -6.43 13.35 -2.69
C GLU A 116 -6.43 14.25 -3.94
N THR A 117 -6.53 15.55 -3.72
CA THR A 117 -6.50 16.53 -4.82
C THR A 117 -5.09 16.67 -5.35
N TRP A 118 -4.95 16.69 -6.68
CA TRP A 118 -3.65 16.98 -7.31
C TRP A 118 -3.10 18.30 -6.79
N SER A 119 -1.81 18.33 -6.51
CA SER A 119 -1.09 19.53 -6.14
C SER A 119 0.32 19.44 -6.72
N GLU A 120 0.78 20.52 -7.32
CA GLU A 120 2.15 20.62 -7.81
C GLU A 120 3.14 20.50 -6.64
N VAL A 121 4.28 19.83 -6.85
CA VAL A 121 5.38 19.81 -5.89
C VAL A 121 5.98 21.22 -5.77
N PRO A 122 5.86 21.89 -4.61
CA PRO A 122 6.45 23.21 -4.41
C PRO A 122 7.98 23.17 -4.42
N GLU A 123 8.61 24.27 -4.86
CA GLU A 123 10.09 24.40 -4.94
C GLU A 123 10.81 24.05 -3.63
N ARG A 124 10.23 24.36 -2.46
CA ARG A 124 10.80 24.00 -1.15
C ARG A 124 10.94 22.48 -0.91
N TYR A 125 10.25 21.65 -1.70
CA TYR A 125 10.28 20.19 -1.62
C TYR A 125 10.92 19.56 -2.88
N ILE A 126 11.66 20.32 -3.69
CA ILE A 126 12.21 19.87 -4.97
C ILE A 126 13.22 18.71 -4.86
N GLU A 127 13.82 18.52 -3.69
CA GLU A 127 14.73 17.41 -3.42
C GLU A 127 13.98 16.06 -3.32
N LEU A 128 12.71 16.06 -2.92
CA LEU A 128 11.92 14.83 -2.75
C LEU A 128 11.73 14.07 -4.09
N PRO A 129 11.33 14.73 -5.20
CA PRO A 129 11.38 14.10 -6.52
C PRO A 129 12.75 13.54 -6.88
N SER A 130 13.85 14.25 -6.60
CA SER A 130 15.21 13.81 -6.89
C SER A 130 15.60 12.54 -6.11
N VAL A 131 15.25 12.49 -4.82
CA VAL A 131 15.42 11.30 -3.98
C VAL A 131 14.62 10.13 -4.56
N LEU A 132 13.37 10.36 -4.94
CA LEU A 132 12.54 9.32 -5.53
C LEU A 132 13.13 8.81 -6.84
N GLN A 133 13.61 9.69 -7.73
CA GLN A 133 14.29 9.29 -8.97
C GLN A 133 15.53 8.44 -8.70
N ALA A 134 16.30 8.76 -7.64
CA ALA A 134 17.46 7.95 -7.26
C ALA A 134 17.04 6.55 -6.80
N LEU A 135 15.98 6.43 -5.97
CA LEU A 135 15.43 5.15 -5.52
C LEU A 135 14.87 4.32 -6.69
N SER A 136 14.18 4.96 -7.64
CA SER A 136 13.59 4.31 -8.82
C SER A 136 14.63 3.72 -9.79
N ARG A 137 15.91 4.09 -9.67
CA ARG A 137 16.99 3.47 -10.46
C ARG A 137 17.37 2.07 -9.95
N HIS A 138 17.01 1.72 -8.71
CA HIS A 138 17.29 0.39 -8.18
C HIS A 138 16.53 -0.68 -8.99
N PRO A 139 17.18 -1.77 -9.46
CA PRO A 139 16.55 -2.75 -10.35
C PRO A 139 15.21 -3.28 -9.84
N VAL A 140 15.15 -3.64 -8.56
CA VAL A 140 13.92 -4.15 -7.92
C VAL A 140 12.76 -3.16 -8.02
N ILE A 141 13.01 -1.86 -7.92
CA ILE A 141 11.95 -0.83 -7.98
C ILE A 141 11.57 -0.54 -9.43
N ARG A 142 12.56 -0.48 -10.32
CA ARG A 142 12.32 -0.30 -11.76
C ARG A 142 11.46 -1.42 -12.34
N ASP A 143 11.68 -2.66 -11.89
CA ASP A 143 10.95 -3.84 -12.38
C ASP A 143 9.48 -3.85 -11.92
N LEU A 144 9.09 -3.04 -10.93
CA LEU A 144 7.69 -2.79 -10.60
C LEU A 144 6.94 -2.03 -11.70
N ALA A 145 7.68 -1.34 -12.59
CA ALA A 145 7.15 -0.59 -13.72
C ALA A 145 6.04 0.42 -13.34
N MET A 146 6.18 1.06 -12.18
CA MET A 146 5.24 2.08 -11.71
C MET A 146 5.33 3.34 -12.57
N GLU A 147 4.19 3.89 -12.96
CA GLU A 147 4.10 5.22 -13.56
C GLU A 147 4.07 6.26 -12.44
N VAL A 148 5.03 7.19 -12.47
CA VAL A 148 5.20 8.22 -11.44
C VAL A 148 5.24 9.58 -12.09
N ASP A 149 4.28 10.44 -11.72
CA ASP A 149 4.35 11.86 -12.02
C ASP A 149 5.16 12.58 -10.93
N TYR A 150 6.35 13.05 -11.30
CA TYR A 150 7.27 13.72 -10.38
C TYR A 150 6.88 15.17 -10.06
N GLU A 151 5.88 15.72 -10.77
CA GLU A 151 5.31 17.04 -10.51
C GLU A 151 4.08 16.94 -9.59
N ASP A 152 3.46 15.76 -9.46
CA ASP A 152 2.33 15.49 -8.57
C ASP A 152 2.80 15.15 -7.15
N ALA A 153 2.52 16.03 -6.20
CA ALA A 153 2.85 15.85 -4.79
C ALA A 153 2.26 14.56 -4.19
N ARG A 154 1.14 14.06 -4.73
CA ARG A 154 0.55 12.79 -4.31
C ARG A 154 1.48 11.63 -4.65
N ASP A 155 1.95 11.56 -5.89
CA ASP A 155 2.82 10.48 -6.38
C ASP A 155 4.16 10.47 -5.68
N VAL A 156 4.80 11.64 -5.59
CA VAL A 156 6.08 11.76 -4.90
C VAL A 156 5.93 11.34 -3.44
N GLY A 157 4.90 11.86 -2.76
CA GLY A 157 4.65 11.53 -1.36
C GLY A 157 4.32 10.05 -1.13
N TRP A 158 3.46 9.46 -1.97
CA TRP A 158 3.08 8.05 -1.84
C TRP A 158 4.25 7.11 -2.10
N ARG A 159 4.99 7.30 -3.20
CA ARG A 159 6.12 6.43 -3.54
C ARG A 159 7.25 6.54 -2.51
N LEU A 160 7.58 7.73 -2.01
CA LEU A 160 8.57 7.87 -0.94
C LEU A 160 8.11 7.18 0.36
N THR A 161 6.82 7.27 0.71
CA THR A 161 6.30 6.57 1.90
C THR A 161 6.45 5.05 1.79
N GLU A 162 6.26 4.49 0.59
CA GLU A 162 6.45 3.06 0.34
C GLU A 162 7.93 2.65 0.39
N LEU A 163 8.79 3.41 -0.30
CA LEU A 163 10.17 3.03 -0.59
C LEU A 163 11.16 3.35 0.52
N LEU A 164 10.91 4.41 1.31
CA LEU A 164 11.82 4.77 2.38
C LEU A 164 11.80 3.73 3.51
N PRO A 165 12.95 3.45 4.15
CA PRO A 165 13.08 2.48 5.24
C PRO A 165 12.60 3.06 6.57
N LEU A 166 11.36 3.55 6.60
CA LEU A 166 10.70 4.07 7.80
C LEU A 166 10.08 2.94 8.62
N ASP A 167 9.99 3.13 9.94
CA ASP A 167 9.25 2.18 10.77
C ASP A 167 7.75 2.19 10.44
N LYS A 168 7.06 1.12 10.86
CA LYS A 168 5.65 0.91 10.53
C LYS A 168 4.74 2.02 11.06
N GLN A 169 5.05 2.58 12.22
CA GLN A 169 4.23 3.62 12.82
C GLN A 169 4.35 4.92 12.02
N GLU A 170 5.55 5.30 11.60
CA GLU A 170 5.75 6.47 10.74
C GLU A 170 5.14 6.26 9.35
N LYS A 171 5.34 5.09 8.73
CA LYS A 171 4.67 4.77 7.46
C LYS A 171 3.16 4.91 7.57
N GLN A 172 2.57 4.38 8.64
CA GLN A 172 1.13 4.50 8.84
C GLN A 172 0.69 5.96 8.98
N ARG A 173 1.38 6.78 9.77
CA ARG A 173 1.05 8.19 9.92
C ARG A 173 1.04 8.91 8.57
N LEU A 174 1.99 8.61 7.69
CA LEU A 174 2.07 9.18 6.34
C LEU A 174 0.94 8.68 5.42
N VAL A 175 0.55 7.42 5.53
CA VAL A 175 -0.61 6.83 4.79
C VAL A 175 -1.91 7.52 5.18
N GLU A 176 -2.08 7.83 6.47
CA GLU A 176 -3.29 8.44 7.03
C GLU A 176 -3.50 9.90 6.62
N LEU A 177 -2.44 10.63 6.24
CA LEU A 177 -2.55 12.02 5.76
C LEU A 177 -3.37 12.10 4.48
N GLN A 178 -4.29 13.07 4.39
CA GLN A 178 -5.10 13.36 3.20
C GLN A 178 -4.52 14.51 2.36
N ASP A 179 -3.72 15.38 2.97
CA ASP A 179 -3.06 16.48 2.27
C ASP A 179 -1.68 16.02 1.75
N PRO A 180 -1.46 15.99 0.42
CA PRO A 180 -0.18 15.59 -0.14
C PRO A 180 0.96 16.54 0.25
N LEU A 181 0.71 17.84 0.42
CA LEU A 181 1.74 18.80 0.80
C LEU A 181 2.15 18.63 2.27
N GLU A 182 1.20 18.29 3.15
CA GLU A 182 1.53 17.91 4.52
C GLU A 182 2.41 16.65 4.54
N ARG A 183 2.09 15.66 3.70
CA ARG A 183 2.90 14.43 3.57
C ARG A 183 4.32 14.74 3.11
N LEU A 184 4.49 15.57 2.07
CA LEU A 184 5.83 16.00 1.63
C LEU A 184 6.59 16.71 2.75
N SER A 185 5.93 17.59 3.51
CA SER A 185 6.55 18.28 4.64
C SER A 185 7.04 17.31 5.72
N ARG A 186 6.29 16.24 6.01
CA ARG A 186 6.71 15.21 6.99
C ARG A 186 7.85 14.37 6.45
N LEU A 187 7.79 13.97 5.17
CA LEU A 187 8.84 13.20 4.51
C LEU A 187 10.18 13.95 4.48
N GLN A 188 10.16 15.26 4.23
CA GLN A 188 11.36 16.09 4.27
C GLN A 188 12.03 16.04 5.66
N GLY A 189 11.27 16.29 6.73
CA GLY A 189 11.83 16.23 8.09
C GLY A 189 12.33 14.82 8.49
N LEU A 190 11.69 13.76 7.99
CA LEU A 190 12.15 12.38 8.21
C LEU A 190 13.46 12.08 7.45
N LEU A 191 13.63 12.60 6.24
CA LEU A 191 14.88 12.44 5.48
C LEU A 191 16.04 13.17 6.14
N GLU A 192 15.83 14.41 6.59
CA GLU A 192 16.84 15.16 7.35
C GLU A 192 17.30 14.38 8.59
N ALA A 193 16.37 13.78 9.33
CA ALA A 193 16.70 12.97 10.51
C ALA A 193 17.45 11.66 10.17
N LEU A 194 17.28 11.11 8.97
CA LEU A 194 17.99 9.91 8.51
C LEU A 194 19.43 10.23 8.08
N GLU A 195 19.70 11.46 7.63
CA GLU A 195 21.05 11.90 7.24
C GLU A 195 21.93 12.22 8.46
N GLU A 196 21.33 12.56 9.60
CA GLU A 196 22.02 12.91 10.84
C GLU A 196 22.37 11.70 11.73
N GLY A 197 21.81 10.51 11.46
CA GLY A 197 21.98 9.28 12.24
C GLY A 197 22.98 8.28 11.65
#